data_AF-A0AAE3TC10-F1
#
_entry.id   AF-A0AAE3TC10-F1
#
_cell.length_a   1.000
_cell.length_b   1.000
_cell.length_c   1.000
_cell.angle_alpha   90.00
_cell.angle_beta   90.00
_cell.angle_gamma   90.00
#
_symmetry.space_group_name_H-M   'P 1'
#
loop_
_entity.id
_entity.type
_entity.pdbx_description
1 polymer ?
#
loop_
_entity_poly.entity_id
_entity_poly.type
_entity_poly.pdbx_seq_one_letter_code
_entity_poly.pdbx_strand_id
1 'polypeptide(L)'
;MKKLIYILLMLFIVSCANKKDVKSILNVNYEQYVLSIENPKIKVNLGKIDKNIILLLHYRIDEQEIKKQLKLNDSLWNDKINYLFGNGFIKKKDEKFIPSIFILDEDTDKDLKKFTDSLGNELSIITVDRLDKIKEATNKIFQSKNYQFDDISFFVLGAVVNDYFQIKNFQNEFIKSFVPQRGEQRFYYALISNEINNNEQPKIYETTFYEYPKFDFITFSLNKFDYNIPTFPTSDLINSFGKKPQVGDSIFQLHLIEEIYKLSTTPDYKPNKNILEGFEKLGITNKYKLKIPLIDSKKLKDLNNICEATKTDLINYFETRQTLFLKKYLNSNFVDEVNYKEWMIWIYKMISAKAIQTLIDKNIIKKGIASPALIVIK
;
A
#
# COMPACT_ATOMS: atom_id res chain seq x y z
N MET A 1 -25.36 -19.52 48.85
CA MET A 1 -25.82 -18.46 47.91
C MET A 1 -24.97 -17.19 47.91
N LYS A 2 -24.40 -16.71 49.02
CA LYS A 2 -23.58 -15.48 49.05
C LYS A 2 -22.22 -15.53 48.32
N LYS A 3 -21.63 -16.71 48.09
CA LYS A 3 -20.36 -16.87 47.35
C LYS A 3 -20.52 -16.87 45.81
N LEU A 4 -21.72 -17.13 45.28
CA LEU A 4 -21.97 -17.08 43.82
C LEU A 4 -22.13 -15.64 43.30
N ILE A 5 -22.58 -14.71 44.16
CA ILE A 5 -22.79 -13.31 43.82
C ILE A 5 -21.47 -12.55 43.65
N TYR A 6 -20.41 -12.93 44.38
CA TYR A 6 -19.08 -12.32 44.22
C TYR A 6 -18.35 -12.75 42.94
N ILE A 7 -18.62 -13.95 42.42
CA ILE A 7 -18.07 -14.40 41.13
C ILE A 7 -18.81 -13.71 39.96
N LEU A 8 -20.11 -13.39 40.13
CA LEU A 8 -20.87 -12.64 39.13
C LEU A 8 -20.50 -11.14 39.10
N LEU A 9 -20.08 -10.54 40.22
CA LEU A 9 -19.66 -9.14 40.28
C LEU A 9 -18.23 -8.90 39.75
N MET A 10 -17.36 -9.91 39.80
CA MET A 10 -15.99 -9.84 39.24
C MET A 10 -15.94 -9.94 37.71
N LEU A 11 -17.05 -10.31 37.05
CA LEU A 11 -17.14 -10.36 35.58
C LEU A 11 -17.51 -9.02 34.93
N PHE A 12 -17.72 -7.94 35.71
CA PHE A 12 -18.06 -6.62 35.20
C PHE A 12 -16.89 -5.62 35.13
N ILE A 13 -15.65 -6.04 35.36
CA ILE A 13 -14.45 -5.17 35.20
C ILE A 13 -13.70 -5.50 33.90
N VAL A 14 -14.41 -5.93 32.86
CA VAL A 14 -13.84 -6.01 31.51
C VAL A 14 -14.15 -4.71 30.76
N SER A 15 -13.12 -3.88 30.67
CA SER A 15 -12.94 -2.83 29.66
C SER A 15 -13.93 -1.65 29.68
N CYS A 16 -13.82 -0.80 30.70
CA CYS A 16 -13.90 0.64 30.42
C CYS A 16 -12.58 1.06 29.78
N ALA A 17 -12.37 0.72 28.50
CA ALA A 17 -11.42 1.46 27.69
C ALA A 17 -11.88 2.93 27.72
N ASN A 18 -10.99 3.85 28.12
CA ASN A 18 -11.28 5.28 28.11
C ASN A 18 -11.84 5.64 26.73
N LYS A 19 -13.10 6.07 26.68
CA LYS A 19 -13.74 6.48 25.42
C LYS A 19 -12.93 7.65 24.88
N LYS A 20 -12.16 7.41 23.81
CA LYS A 20 -11.35 8.46 23.16
C LYS A 20 -12.27 9.63 22.81
N ASP A 21 -11.76 10.84 23.05
CA ASP A 21 -12.50 12.05 22.75
C ASP A 21 -12.75 12.15 21.23
N VAL A 22 -13.95 12.59 20.84
CA VAL A 22 -14.30 12.67 19.42
C VAL A 22 -13.37 13.62 18.67
N LYS A 23 -12.97 14.74 19.29
CA LYS A 23 -12.05 15.67 18.63
C LYS A 23 -10.66 15.06 18.47
N SER A 24 -10.17 14.30 19.45
CA SER A 24 -8.88 13.62 19.29
C SER A 24 -8.91 12.64 18.12
N ILE A 25 -9.99 11.84 17.99
CA ILE A 25 -10.15 10.91 16.86
C ILE A 25 -10.13 11.64 15.51
N LEU A 26 -10.87 12.75 15.39
CA LEU A 26 -11.01 13.49 14.14
C LEU A 26 -9.79 14.34 13.76
N ASN A 27 -8.89 14.60 14.71
CA ASN A 27 -7.64 15.32 14.49
C ASN A 27 -6.52 14.42 13.95
N VAL A 28 -6.63 13.10 14.12
CA VAL A 28 -5.66 12.14 13.56
C VAL A 28 -5.77 12.12 12.04
N ASN A 29 -4.62 12.19 11.37
CA ASN A 29 -4.56 12.10 9.92
C ASN A 29 -4.64 10.64 9.47
N TYR A 30 -5.82 10.19 9.05
CA TYR A 30 -5.98 8.88 8.43
C TYR A 30 -5.82 8.95 6.90
N GLU A 31 -4.85 8.21 6.38
CA GLU A 31 -4.67 7.97 4.94
C GLU A 31 -5.57 6.86 4.43
N GLN A 32 -5.93 6.96 3.15
CA GLN A 32 -6.81 6.01 2.47
C GLN A 32 -5.99 5.15 1.53
N TYR A 33 -6.00 3.84 1.76
CA TYR A 33 -5.32 2.87 0.91
C TYR A 33 -6.33 2.07 0.12
N VAL A 34 -6.07 1.91 -1.17
CA VAL A 34 -6.89 1.12 -2.08
C VAL A 34 -6.00 0.08 -2.73
N LEU A 35 -6.36 -1.19 -2.58
CA LEU A 35 -5.65 -2.28 -3.24
C LEU A 35 -6.63 -3.07 -4.11
N SER A 36 -6.36 -3.08 -5.40
CA SER A 36 -7.09 -3.87 -6.39
C SER A 36 -6.11 -4.66 -7.23
N ILE A 37 -6.34 -5.96 -7.31
CA ILE A 37 -5.50 -6.90 -8.05
C ILE A 37 -6.02 -7.07 -9.48
N GLU A 38 -7.33 -6.96 -9.67
CA GLU A 38 -8.01 -7.10 -10.98
C GLU A 38 -8.01 -5.78 -11.76
N ASN A 39 -8.15 -4.65 -11.07
CA ASN A 39 -8.15 -3.33 -11.66
C ASN A 39 -7.17 -2.39 -10.92
N PRO A 40 -5.86 -2.47 -11.19
CA PRO A 40 -4.82 -1.64 -10.58
C PRO A 40 -5.06 -0.12 -10.64
N LYS A 41 -5.88 0.32 -11.59
CA LYS A 41 -6.08 1.74 -11.94
C LYS A 41 -7.25 2.37 -11.19
N ILE A 42 -7.91 1.60 -10.33
CA ILE A 42 -9.03 2.07 -9.53
C ILE A 42 -8.61 3.25 -8.65
N LYS A 43 -9.44 4.30 -8.60
CA LYS A 43 -9.24 5.46 -7.74
C LYS A 43 -10.50 5.67 -6.92
N VAL A 44 -10.43 5.32 -5.64
CA VAL A 44 -11.49 5.58 -4.67
C VAL A 44 -10.98 6.54 -3.62
N ASN A 45 -11.75 7.60 -3.38
CA ASN A 45 -11.45 8.57 -2.35
C ASN A 45 -12.75 8.94 -1.65
N LEU A 46 -12.90 8.48 -0.40
CA LEU A 46 -14.01 8.86 0.44
C LEU A 46 -13.88 10.33 0.85
N GLY A 47 -15.01 11.04 0.83
CA GLY A 47 -15.06 12.40 1.34
C GLY A 47 -14.74 12.45 2.83
N LYS A 48 -14.31 13.63 3.31
CA LYS A 48 -13.93 13.83 4.72
C LYS A 48 -15.03 13.39 5.70
N ILE A 49 -16.30 13.70 5.40
CA ILE A 49 -17.43 13.32 6.25
C ILE A 49 -17.60 11.80 6.30
N ASP A 50 -17.53 11.13 5.14
CA ASP A 50 -17.71 9.68 5.04
C ASP A 50 -16.62 8.93 5.81
N LYS A 51 -15.37 9.37 5.65
CA LYS A 51 -14.22 8.88 6.42
C LYS A 51 -14.44 9.07 7.92
N ASN A 52 -14.87 10.26 8.33
CA ASN A 52 -15.09 10.58 9.74
C ASN A 52 -16.22 9.73 10.36
N ILE A 53 -17.31 9.47 9.64
CA ILE A 53 -18.37 8.57 10.11
C ILE A 53 -17.79 7.17 10.36
N ILE A 54 -17.05 6.60 9.41
CA ILE A 54 -16.44 5.27 9.56
C ILE A 54 -15.51 5.22 10.78
N LEU A 55 -14.66 6.23 10.97
CA LEU A 55 -13.76 6.31 12.12
C LEU A 55 -14.52 6.40 13.44
N LEU A 56 -15.58 7.20 13.53
CA LEU A 56 -16.36 7.29 14.76
C LEU A 56 -17.14 5.99 15.06
N LEU A 57 -17.58 5.26 14.03
CA LEU A 57 -18.15 3.92 14.19
C LEU A 57 -17.11 2.90 14.67
N HIS A 58 -15.86 2.99 14.21
CA HIS A 58 -14.74 2.18 14.68
C HIS A 58 -14.55 2.31 16.20
N TYR A 59 -14.56 3.55 16.71
CA TYR A 59 -14.49 3.84 18.15
C TYR A 59 -15.82 3.67 18.91
N ARG A 60 -16.85 3.07 18.27
CA ARG A 60 -18.17 2.80 18.87
C ARG A 60 -18.84 4.06 19.44
N ILE A 61 -18.66 5.21 18.79
CA ILE A 61 -19.36 6.45 19.12
C ILE A 61 -20.84 6.32 18.72
N ASP A 62 -21.72 6.85 19.56
CA ASP A 62 -23.17 6.76 19.36
C ASP A 62 -23.62 7.65 18.18
N GLU A 63 -24.64 7.20 17.43
CA GLU A 63 -25.19 7.93 16.29
C GLU A 63 -25.52 9.39 16.61
N GLN A 64 -26.15 9.67 17.75
CA GLN A 64 -26.56 11.03 18.11
C GLN A 64 -25.35 11.92 18.33
N GLU A 65 -24.29 11.37 18.93
CA GLU A 65 -23.04 12.09 19.12
C GLU A 65 -22.32 12.31 17.78
N ILE A 66 -22.31 11.32 16.87
CA ILE A 66 -21.75 11.49 15.53
C ILE A 66 -22.48 12.60 14.77
N LYS A 67 -23.82 12.57 14.76
CA LYS A 67 -24.66 13.59 14.13
C LYS A 67 -24.34 14.99 14.64
N LYS A 68 -24.26 15.14 15.97
CA LYS A 68 -23.92 16.40 16.62
C LYS A 68 -22.54 16.91 16.21
N GLN A 69 -21.52 16.06 16.27
CA GLN A 69 -20.12 16.46 16.02
C GLN A 69 -19.86 16.78 14.55
N LEU A 70 -20.51 16.05 13.64
CA LEU A 70 -20.40 16.26 12.19
C LEU A 70 -21.47 17.22 11.64
N LYS A 71 -22.34 17.77 12.51
CA LYS A 71 -23.45 18.68 12.15
C LYS A 71 -24.37 18.09 11.07
N LEU A 72 -24.72 16.81 11.22
CA LEU A 72 -25.59 16.08 10.30
C LEU A 72 -27.02 16.08 10.84
N ASN A 73 -27.99 16.40 9.97
CA ASN A 73 -29.41 16.12 10.24
C ASN A 73 -29.75 14.67 9.85
N ASP A 74 -30.97 14.24 10.15
CA ASP A 74 -31.41 12.84 9.90
C ASP A 74 -31.36 12.47 8.42
N SER A 75 -31.73 13.38 7.51
CA SER A 75 -31.67 13.14 6.07
C SER A 75 -30.23 12.86 5.61
N LEU A 76 -29.30 13.75 5.95
CA LEU A 76 -27.90 13.61 5.56
C LEU A 76 -27.26 12.37 6.19
N TRP A 77 -27.58 12.08 7.45
CA TRP A 77 -27.12 10.85 8.10
C TRP A 77 -27.59 9.61 7.34
N ASN A 78 -28.87 9.52 7.02
CA ASN A 78 -29.44 8.39 6.29
C ASN A 78 -28.80 8.26 4.90
N ASP A 79 -28.60 9.37 4.18
CA ASP A 79 -27.93 9.36 2.88
C ASP A 79 -26.49 8.82 3.01
N LYS A 80 -25.74 9.28 4.01
CA LYS A 80 -24.36 8.83 4.24
C LYS A 80 -24.28 7.37 4.66
N ILE A 81 -25.12 6.94 5.60
CA ILE A 81 -25.18 5.55 6.05
C ILE A 81 -25.61 4.63 4.92
N ASN A 82 -26.63 5.00 4.14
CA ASN A 82 -27.07 4.21 2.98
C ASN A 82 -25.97 4.10 1.92
N TYR A 83 -25.26 5.20 1.63
CA TYR A 83 -24.11 5.18 0.73
C TYR A 83 -23.00 4.25 1.25
N LEU A 84 -22.58 4.41 2.51
CA LEU A 84 -21.51 3.62 3.11
C LEU A 84 -21.86 2.13 3.20
N PHE A 85 -23.10 1.82 3.60
CA PHE A 85 -23.60 0.46 3.73
C PHE A 85 -23.77 -0.19 2.35
N GLY A 86 -24.43 0.50 1.42
CA GLY A 86 -24.66 0.01 0.05
C GLY A 86 -23.37 -0.21 -0.73
N ASN A 87 -22.30 0.54 -0.42
CA ASN A 87 -20.97 0.35 -1.00
C ASN A 87 -20.04 -0.53 -0.14
N GLY A 88 -20.56 -1.18 0.91
CA GLY A 88 -19.85 -2.18 1.70
C GLY A 88 -18.74 -1.64 2.60
N PHE A 89 -18.67 -0.33 2.85
CA PHE A 89 -17.69 0.29 3.77
C PHE A 89 -18.06 0.10 5.24
N ILE A 90 -19.35 -0.07 5.53
CA ILE A 90 -19.88 -0.44 6.84
C ILE A 90 -20.85 -1.63 6.70
N LYS A 91 -21.08 -2.32 7.81
CA LYS A 91 -22.07 -3.40 7.93
C LYS A 91 -22.88 -3.23 9.21
N LYS A 92 -24.00 -3.97 9.29
CA LYS A 92 -24.84 -4.01 10.49
C LYS A 92 -24.50 -5.24 11.33
N LYS A 93 -24.26 -5.04 12.62
CA LYS A 93 -24.05 -6.08 13.63
C LYS A 93 -24.79 -5.68 14.91
N ASP A 94 -25.64 -6.55 15.44
CA ASP A 94 -26.42 -6.32 16.66
C ASP A 94 -27.15 -4.96 16.65
N GLU A 95 -27.86 -4.68 15.56
CA GLU A 95 -28.57 -3.42 15.29
C GLU A 95 -27.72 -2.15 15.14
N LYS A 96 -26.38 -2.26 15.23
CA LYS A 96 -25.46 -1.12 15.09
C LYS A 96 -24.65 -1.20 13.80
N PHE A 97 -24.33 -0.03 13.25
CA PHE A 97 -23.36 0.06 12.16
C PHE A 97 -21.94 -0.03 12.71
N ILE A 98 -21.12 -0.83 12.05
CA ILE A 98 -19.68 -0.94 12.31
C ILE A 98 -18.92 -0.94 10.99
N PRO A 99 -17.63 -0.56 10.97
CA PRO A 99 -16.81 -0.67 9.78
C PRO A 99 -16.77 -2.09 9.22
N SER A 100 -16.63 -2.18 7.90
CA SER A 100 -16.32 -3.42 7.18
C SER A 100 -15.10 -3.24 6.27
N ILE A 101 -14.19 -2.39 6.71
CA ILE A 101 -12.88 -2.12 6.12
C ILE A 101 -11.81 -2.31 7.18
N PHE A 102 -10.56 -2.42 6.76
CA PHE A 102 -9.43 -2.45 7.68
C PHE A 102 -9.16 -1.04 8.21
N ILE A 103 -9.12 -0.87 9.54
CA ILE A 103 -8.79 0.41 10.16
C ILE A 103 -7.65 0.18 11.14
N LEU A 104 -6.53 0.82 10.88
CA LEU A 104 -5.36 0.77 11.73
C LEU A 104 -5.21 2.12 12.42
N ASP A 105 -5.33 2.11 13.73
CA ASP A 105 -5.24 3.27 14.60
C ASP A 105 -4.06 3.16 15.57
N GLU A 106 -3.77 4.26 16.25
CA GLU A 106 -2.66 4.37 17.20
C GLU A 106 -2.69 3.32 18.32
N ASP A 107 -3.88 2.84 18.72
CA ASP A 107 -4.02 1.87 19.81
C ASP A 107 -3.67 0.45 19.35
N THR A 108 -3.98 0.13 18.09
CA THR A 108 -3.73 -1.19 17.48
C THR A 108 -2.36 -1.29 16.82
N ASP A 109 -1.70 -0.16 16.57
CA ASP A 109 -0.45 -0.04 15.82
C ASP A 109 0.74 -0.81 16.41
N LYS A 110 1.02 -0.66 17.71
CA LYS A 110 2.30 -1.13 18.28
C LYS A 110 2.41 -2.65 18.35
N ASP A 111 1.37 -3.33 18.79
CA ASP A 111 1.35 -4.80 18.91
C ASP A 111 1.24 -5.47 17.54
N LEU A 112 0.51 -4.85 16.61
CA LEU A 112 0.45 -5.35 15.24
C LEU A 112 1.80 -5.16 14.54
N LYS A 113 2.45 -4.00 14.72
CA LYS A 113 3.77 -3.74 14.16
C LYS A 113 4.80 -4.73 14.63
N LYS A 114 4.91 -5.00 15.94
CA LYS A 114 5.86 -6.01 16.45
C LYS A 114 5.63 -7.38 15.83
N PHE A 115 4.36 -7.77 15.70
CA PHE A 115 3.98 -9.03 15.07
C PHE A 115 4.40 -9.08 13.59
N THR A 116 4.06 -8.06 12.80
CA THR A 116 4.40 -8.01 11.38
C THR A 116 5.90 -7.80 11.16
N ASP A 117 6.58 -7.10 12.06
CA ASP A 117 8.01 -6.84 11.94
C ASP A 117 8.85 -8.12 12.11
N SER A 118 8.50 -8.94 13.10
CA SER A 118 9.15 -10.24 13.31
C SER A 118 8.99 -11.12 12.06
N LEU A 119 7.76 -11.21 11.55
CA LEU A 119 7.47 -12.01 10.38
C LEU A 119 8.09 -11.45 9.09
N GLY A 120 8.23 -10.13 8.98
CA GLY A 120 8.88 -9.49 7.84
C GLY A 120 10.38 -9.73 7.81
N ASN A 121 11.04 -9.75 8.98
CA ASN A 121 12.44 -10.15 9.08
C ASN A 121 12.63 -11.60 8.59
N GLU A 122 11.76 -12.53 9.01
CA GLU A 122 11.77 -13.92 8.53
C GLU A 122 11.51 -14.01 7.02
N LEU A 123 10.50 -13.31 6.52
CA LEU A 123 10.15 -13.31 5.09
C LEU A 123 11.31 -12.78 4.22
N SER A 124 12.09 -11.82 4.72
CA SER A 124 13.27 -11.31 4.01
C SER A 124 14.29 -12.41 3.71
N ILE A 125 14.42 -13.43 4.58
CA ILE A 125 15.37 -14.53 4.42
C ILE A 125 15.02 -15.35 3.18
N ILE A 126 13.73 -15.61 2.92
CA ILE A 126 13.29 -16.30 1.69
C ILE A 126 13.78 -15.56 0.44
N THR A 127 13.70 -14.23 0.44
CA THR A 127 14.21 -13.43 -0.69
C THR A 127 15.72 -13.55 -0.84
N VAL A 128 16.47 -13.55 0.28
CA VAL A 128 17.94 -13.71 0.27
C VAL A 128 18.33 -15.09 -0.26
N ASP A 129 17.72 -16.15 0.26
CA ASP A 129 18.04 -17.54 -0.10
C ASP A 129 17.72 -17.85 -1.58
N ARG A 130 16.80 -17.09 -2.18
CA ARG A 130 16.40 -17.23 -3.59
C ARG A 130 16.99 -16.17 -4.50
N LEU A 131 17.89 -15.32 -4.00
CA LEU A 131 18.39 -14.15 -4.74
C LEU A 131 18.98 -14.51 -6.11
N ASP A 132 19.73 -15.59 -6.21
CA ASP A 132 20.34 -16.00 -7.50
C ASP A 132 19.28 -16.41 -8.52
N LYS A 133 18.25 -17.15 -8.10
CA LYS A 133 17.11 -17.52 -8.98
C LYS A 133 16.32 -16.28 -9.40
N ILE A 134 16.11 -15.35 -8.47
CA ILE A 134 15.45 -14.06 -8.76
C ILE A 134 16.25 -13.28 -9.81
N LYS A 135 17.57 -13.18 -9.65
CA LYS A 135 18.47 -12.51 -10.61
C LYS A 135 18.43 -13.19 -11.98
N GLU A 136 18.44 -14.52 -12.03
CA GLU A 136 18.33 -15.27 -13.28
C GLU A 136 17.00 -14.97 -14.01
N ALA A 137 15.87 -15.04 -13.30
CA ALA A 137 14.55 -14.73 -13.85
C ALA A 137 14.45 -13.26 -14.31
N THR A 138 15.02 -12.34 -13.52
CA THR A 138 15.08 -10.91 -13.83
C THR A 138 15.86 -10.67 -15.12
N ASN A 139 17.05 -11.28 -15.24
CA ASN A 139 17.90 -11.14 -16.41
C ASN A 139 17.18 -11.63 -17.67
N LYS A 140 16.45 -12.75 -17.62
CA LYS A 140 15.68 -13.25 -18.77
C LYS A 140 14.65 -12.25 -19.32
N ILE A 141 14.06 -11.42 -18.46
CA ILE A 141 13.05 -10.44 -18.86
C ILE A 141 13.70 -9.15 -19.40
N PHE A 142 14.74 -8.68 -18.71
CA PHE A 142 15.35 -7.38 -18.95
C PHE A 142 16.64 -7.42 -19.80
N GLN A 143 17.04 -8.61 -20.28
CA GLN A 143 18.31 -8.85 -20.99
C GLN A 143 18.58 -7.86 -22.12
N SER A 144 17.56 -7.52 -22.92
CA SER A 144 17.69 -6.68 -24.12
C SER A 144 18.10 -5.24 -23.83
N LYS A 145 18.11 -4.81 -22.56
CA LYS A 145 18.40 -3.43 -22.14
C LYS A 145 19.62 -3.32 -21.23
N ASN A 146 20.32 -4.41 -20.95
CA ASN A 146 21.57 -4.45 -20.17
C ASN A 146 21.47 -3.72 -18.81
N TYR A 147 20.33 -3.81 -18.12
CA TYR A 147 20.18 -3.28 -16.77
C TYR A 147 21.10 -4.04 -15.80
N GLN A 148 21.76 -3.30 -14.90
CA GLN A 148 22.42 -3.93 -13.76
C GLN A 148 21.35 -4.24 -12.72
N PHE A 149 21.42 -5.41 -12.10
CA PHE A 149 20.41 -5.82 -11.12
C PHE A 149 20.26 -4.79 -10.00
N ASP A 150 21.38 -4.27 -9.50
CA ASP A 150 21.41 -3.25 -8.45
C ASP A 150 20.56 -2.01 -8.81
N ASP A 151 20.61 -1.55 -10.06
CA ASP A 151 19.87 -0.36 -10.52
C ASP A 151 18.34 -0.56 -10.45
N ILE A 152 17.87 -1.80 -10.63
CA ILE A 152 16.44 -2.14 -10.67
C ILE A 152 15.98 -2.94 -9.44
N SER A 153 16.91 -3.23 -8.52
CA SER A 153 16.72 -4.14 -7.39
C SER A 153 15.56 -3.73 -6.49
N PHE A 154 15.32 -2.42 -6.31
CA PHE A 154 14.21 -1.95 -5.49
C PHE A 154 12.86 -2.25 -6.12
N PHE A 155 12.70 -2.04 -7.43
CA PHE A 155 11.47 -2.41 -8.12
C PHE A 155 11.27 -3.94 -8.10
N VAL A 156 12.31 -4.69 -8.45
CA VAL A 156 12.25 -6.15 -8.57
C VAL A 156 12.00 -6.82 -7.22
N LEU A 157 12.84 -6.55 -6.23
CA LEU A 157 12.71 -7.20 -4.93
C LEU A 157 11.54 -6.62 -4.11
N GLY A 158 11.25 -5.33 -4.26
CA GLY A 158 10.15 -4.68 -3.56
C GLY A 158 8.79 -4.98 -4.19
N ALA A 159 8.52 -4.35 -5.34
CA ALA A 159 7.22 -4.41 -5.98
C ALA A 159 6.91 -5.82 -6.52
N VAL A 160 7.89 -6.48 -7.14
CA VAL A 160 7.66 -7.77 -7.82
C VAL A 160 7.66 -8.93 -6.84
N VAL A 161 8.78 -9.16 -6.15
CA VAL A 161 8.97 -10.36 -5.31
C VAL A 161 8.21 -10.29 -3.99
N ASN A 162 8.17 -9.14 -3.32
CA ASN A 162 7.62 -9.07 -1.96
C ASN A 162 6.23 -8.44 -1.90
N ASP A 163 5.81 -7.61 -2.86
CA ASP A 163 4.59 -6.82 -2.74
C ASP A 163 3.59 -7.06 -3.89
N TYR A 164 3.37 -6.07 -4.74
CA TYR A 164 2.16 -5.94 -5.55
C TYR A 164 1.99 -7.04 -6.59
N PHE A 165 3.07 -7.53 -7.22
CA PHE A 165 2.94 -8.62 -8.18
C PHE A 165 2.80 -9.98 -7.48
N GLN A 166 3.51 -10.17 -6.35
CA GLN A 166 3.42 -11.38 -5.55
C GLN A 166 2.08 -11.53 -4.83
N ILE A 167 1.39 -10.43 -4.51
CA ILE A 167 0.12 -10.47 -3.78
C ILE A 167 -0.98 -11.21 -4.54
N LYS A 168 -0.90 -11.27 -5.87
CA LYS A 168 -1.81 -12.08 -6.69
C LYS A 168 -1.63 -13.57 -6.41
N ASN A 169 -0.38 -14.02 -6.30
CA ASN A 169 -0.07 -15.42 -5.94
C ASN A 169 -0.50 -15.70 -4.49
N PHE A 170 -0.23 -14.78 -3.57
CA PHE A 170 -0.72 -14.87 -2.19
C PHE A 170 -2.26 -14.95 -2.12
N GLN A 171 -2.97 -14.13 -2.90
CA GLN A 171 -4.43 -14.18 -2.96
C GLN A 171 -4.92 -15.52 -3.50
N ASN A 172 -4.36 -15.98 -4.62
CA ASN A 172 -4.84 -17.18 -5.32
C ASN A 172 -4.49 -18.48 -4.58
N GLU A 173 -3.32 -18.55 -3.94
CA GLU A 173 -2.80 -19.79 -3.37
C GLU A 173 -2.91 -19.88 -1.84
N PHE A 174 -2.99 -18.76 -1.10
CA PHE A 174 -3.16 -18.80 0.36
C PHE A 174 -4.54 -18.29 0.80
N ILE A 175 -4.94 -17.09 0.33
CA ILE A 175 -6.21 -16.48 0.75
C ILE A 175 -7.40 -17.26 0.18
N LYS A 176 -7.37 -17.60 -1.11
CA LYS A 176 -8.40 -18.38 -1.82
C LYS A 176 -9.81 -17.78 -1.65
N SER A 177 -9.92 -16.45 -1.70
CA SER A 177 -11.20 -15.74 -1.63
C SER A 177 -11.30 -14.62 -2.66
N PHE A 178 -12.54 -14.29 -3.01
CA PHE A 178 -12.83 -13.12 -3.83
C PHE A 178 -12.45 -11.83 -3.10
N VAL A 179 -12.01 -10.84 -3.86
CA VAL A 179 -11.80 -9.48 -3.37
C VAL A 179 -13.17 -8.90 -2.94
N PRO A 180 -13.25 -8.18 -1.80
CA PRO A 180 -14.48 -7.56 -1.33
C PRO A 180 -15.14 -6.70 -2.40
N GLN A 181 -16.45 -6.87 -2.56
CA GLN A 181 -17.25 -6.02 -3.43
C GLN A 181 -17.58 -4.72 -2.72
N ARG A 182 -17.31 -3.60 -3.38
CA ARG A 182 -17.54 -2.24 -2.87
C ARG A 182 -18.15 -1.42 -4.00
N GLY A 183 -19.47 -1.27 -3.95
CA GLY A 183 -20.27 -0.76 -5.07
C GLY A 183 -20.19 -1.70 -6.27
N GLU A 184 -19.87 -1.14 -7.44
CA GLU A 184 -19.72 -1.87 -8.71
C GLU A 184 -18.31 -2.46 -8.91
N GLN A 185 -17.40 -2.21 -7.98
CA GLN A 185 -15.99 -2.57 -8.10
C GLN A 185 -15.57 -3.54 -7.00
N ARG A 186 -14.41 -4.19 -7.19
CA ARG A 186 -13.81 -5.11 -6.21
C ARG A 186 -12.44 -4.61 -5.79
N PHE A 187 -12.30 -4.24 -4.53
CA PHE A 187 -11.04 -3.77 -3.96
C PHE A 187 -11.01 -3.93 -2.43
N TYR A 188 -9.80 -4.08 -1.89
CA TYR A 188 -9.54 -3.92 -0.47
C TYR A 188 -9.39 -2.44 -0.16
N TYR A 189 -9.91 -2.01 0.99
CA TYR A 189 -9.83 -0.63 1.42
C TYR A 189 -9.37 -0.55 2.88
N ALA A 190 -8.47 0.39 3.17
CA ALA A 190 -8.02 0.65 4.53
C ALA A 190 -7.95 2.13 4.87
N LEU A 191 -8.22 2.43 6.14
CA LEU A 191 -7.87 3.69 6.76
C LEU A 191 -6.74 3.44 7.74
N ILE A 192 -5.62 4.13 7.59
CA ILE A 192 -4.46 3.95 8.45
C ILE A 192 -4.04 5.32 8.96
N SER A 193 -3.91 5.46 10.28
CA SER A 193 -3.34 6.65 10.87
C SER A 193 -1.93 6.84 10.31
N ASN A 194 -1.70 7.95 9.61
CA ASN A 194 -0.38 8.34 9.16
C ASN A 194 0.13 9.45 10.07
N GLU A 195 0.92 9.05 11.06
CA GLU A 195 1.83 9.96 11.71
C GLU A 195 3.19 9.82 11.02
N ILE A 196 3.47 10.72 10.06
CA ILE A 196 4.65 10.68 9.16
C ILE A 196 6.00 10.49 9.91
N ASN A 197 6.06 10.86 11.18
CA ASN A 197 7.24 10.73 12.03
C ASN A 197 7.17 9.59 13.07
N ASN A 198 6.10 8.82 13.09
CA ASN A 198 5.91 7.75 14.05
C ASN A 198 6.49 6.42 13.53
N ASN A 199 7.72 6.13 13.95
CA ASN A 199 8.37 4.85 13.67
C ASN A 199 7.69 3.63 14.32
N GLU A 200 6.64 3.83 15.12
CA GLU A 200 5.88 2.79 15.78
C GLU A 200 4.68 2.28 14.96
N GLN A 201 4.41 2.84 13.78
CA GLN A 201 3.34 2.37 12.89
C GLN A 201 3.84 1.40 11.82
N PRO A 202 3.05 0.36 11.46
CA PRO A 202 3.32 -0.47 10.30
C PRO A 202 3.38 0.36 9.02
N LYS A 203 4.40 0.09 8.21
CA LYS A 203 4.58 0.72 6.90
C LYS A 203 3.81 -0.07 5.84
N ILE A 204 3.33 0.60 4.79
CA ILE A 204 2.71 -0.04 3.63
C ILE A 204 3.25 0.60 2.36
N TYR A 205 3.82 -0.20 1.46
CA TYR A 205 4.15 0.29 0.13
C TYR A 205 2.91 0.29 -0.78
N GLU A 206 2.88 1.18 -1.75
CA GLU A 206 1.83 1.29 -2.77
C GLU A 206 2.44 1.18 -4.16
N THR A 207 1.73 0.48 -5.04
CA THR A 207 2.03 0.48 -6.48
C THR A 207 1.00 1.33 -7.18
N THR A 208 1.43 2.44 -7.79
CA THR A 208 0.52 3.34 -8.51
C THR A 208 0.75 3.26 -10.02
N PHE A 209 -0.35 3.09 -10.76
CA PHE A 209 -0.36 3.02 -12.21
C PHE A 209 -0.79 4.37 -12.78
N TYR A 210 0.11 5.02 -13.51
CA TYR A 210 -0.16 6.23 -14.28
C TYR A 210 -0.31 5.84 -15.75
N GLU A 211 -1.48 6.13 -16.32
CA GLU A 211 -1.80 5.76 -17.70
C GLU A 211 -1.55 6.92 -18.66
N TYR A 212 -0.75 6.67 -19.69
CA TYR A 212 -0.51 7.59 -20.79
C TYR A 212 -0.85 6.93 -22.13
N PRO A 213 -1.05 7.68 -23.23
CA PRO A 213 -1.46 7.10 -24.50
C PRO A 213 -0.50 6.04 -25.06
N LYS A 214 0.81 6.18 -24.83
CA LYS A 214 1.85 5.30 -25.40
C LYS A 214 2.42 4.26 -24.43
N PHE A 215 2.27 4.48 -23.13
CA PHE A 215 2.85 3.63 -22.10
C PHE A 215 2.12 3.82 -20.78
N ASP A 216 2.28 2.85 -19.87
CA ASP A 216 1.94 3.01 -18.46
C ASP A 216 3.23 3.25 -17.66
N PHE A 217 3.19 4.17 -16.70
CA PHE A 217 4.26 4.42 -15.75
C PHE A 217 3.84 3.89 -14.39
N ILE A 218 4.51 2.85 -13.92
CA ILE A 218 4.16 2.14 -12.69
C ILE A 218 5.19 2.52 -11.64
N THR A 219 4.74 3.08 -10.53
CA THR A 219 5.61 3.49 -9.41
C THR A 219 5.43 2.56 -8.23
N PHE A 220 6.46 2.41 -7.40
CA PHE A 220 6.39 1.67 -6.15
C PHE A 220 7.01 2.49 -5.02
N SER A 221 6.24 2.78 -3.98
CA SER A 221 6.55 3.85 -3.02
C SER A 221 5.99 3.58 -1.64
N LEU A 222 6.62 4.10 -0.57
CA LEU A 222 6.17 3.86 0.81
C LEU A 222 4.91 4.66 1.18
N ASN A 223 4.63 5.72 0.43
CA ASN A 223 3.41 6.50 0.57
C ASN A 223 3.01 7.03 -0.81
N LYS A 224 1.75 7.44 -0.95
CA LYS A 224 1.20 8.01 -2.18
C LYS A 224 1.96 9.25 -2.70
N PHE A 225 2.71 9.91 -1.82
CA PHE A 225 3.49 11.12 -2.11
C PHE A 225 5.00 10.87 -2.15
N ASP A 226 5.43 9.61 -2.24
CA ASP A 226 6.86 9.31 -2.19
C ASP A 226 7.50 9.85 -3.46
N TYR A 227 8.77 10.19 -3.34
CA TYR A 227 9.42 11.11 -4.24
C TYR A 227 9.60 10.50 -5.64
N ASN A 228 8.68 10.77 -6.57
CA ASN A 228 8.68 10.24 -7.94
C ASN A 228 8.21 11.32 -8.94
N ILE A 229 8.42 11.10 -10.23
CA ILE A 229 8.20 12.12 -11.25
C ILE A 229 6.77 12.68 -11.24
N PRO A 230 5.70 11.86 -11.13
CA PRO A 230 4.33 12.38 -11.04
C PRO A 230 4.02 13.16 -9.75
N THR A 231 4.89 13.09 -8.74
CA THR A 231 4.69 13.66 -7.40
C THR A 231 5.76 14.68 -7.01
N PHE A 232 6.75 14.95 -7.88
CA PHE A 232 7.80 15.93 -7.58
C PHE A 232 7.19 17.30 -7.24
N PRO A 233 7.62 17.91 -6.13
CA PRO A 233 7.13 19.22 -5.73
C PRO A 233 7.61 20.29 -6.71
N THR A 234 6.87 21.39 -6.79
CA THR A 234 7.17 22.53 -7.67
C THR A 234 8.63 22.98 -7.55
N SER A 235 9.16 23.01 -6.32
CA SER A 235 10.54 23.40 -6.03
C SER A 235 11.56 22.54 -6.77
N ASP A 236 11.37 21.23 -6.86
CA ASP A 236 12.30 20.34 -7.55
C ASP A 236 12.15 20.40 -9.05
N LEU A 237 10.93 20.57 -9.55
CA LEU A 237 10.71 20.82 -10.97
C LEU A 237 11.45 22.07 -11.43
N ILE A 238 11.47 23.13 -10.60
CA ILE A 238 12.21 24.37 -10.89
C ILE A 238 13.72 24.15 -10.72
N ASN A 239 14.15 23.69 -9.55
CA ASN A 239 15.57 23.69 -9.15
C ASN A 239 16.37 22.57 -9.80
N SER A 240 15.76 21.41 -10.04
CA SER A 240 16.45 20.23 -10.59
C SER A 240 16.25 20.10 -12.10
N PHE A 241 15.16 20.64 -12.66
CA PHE A 241 14.82 20.45 -14.07
C PHE A 241 14.64 21.76 -14.87
N GLY A 242 14.71 22.92 -14.21
CA GLY A 242 14.56 24.22 -14.88
C GLY A 242 13.14 24.52 -15.36
N LYS A 243 12.10 23.98 -14.69
CA LYS A 243 10.70 24.32 -14.99
C LYS A 243 10.49 25.83 -14.90
N LYS A 244 9.88 26.41 -15.94
CA LYS A 244 9.50 27.82 -15.93
C LYS A 244 8.23 28.04 -15.08
N PRO A 245 8.10 29.16 -14.35
CA PRO A 245 6.95 29.41 -13.47
C PRO A 245 5.58 29.35 -14.17
N GLN A 246 5.52 29.67 -15.47
CA GLN A 246 4.26 29.68 -16.22
C GLN A 246 3.76 28.27 -16.61
N VAL A 247 4.60 27.24 -16.49
CA VAL A 247 4.23 25.87 -16.84
C VAL A 247 3.65 25.17 -15.61
N GLY A 248 2.44 24.63 -15.73
CA GLY A 248 1.81 23.86 -14.65
C GLY A 248 2.59 22.59 -14.30
N ASP A 249 2.60 22.20 -13.02
CA ASP A 249 3.39 21.06 -12.52
C ASP A 249 3.04 19.76 -13.24
N SER A 250 1.75 19.41 -13.34
CA SER A 250 1.31 18.18 -14.02
C SER A 250 1.74 18.12 -15.49
N ILE A 251 1.77 19.26 -16.17
CA ILE A 251 2.21 19.34 -17.58
C ILE A 251 3.72 19.08 -17.66
N PHE A 252 4.50 19.69 -16.78
CA PHE A 252 5.94 19.52 -16.78
C PHE A 252 6.37 18.12 -16.31
N GLN A 253 5.68 17.55 -15.33
CA GLN A 253 5.88 16.17 -14.90
C GLN A 253 5.60 15.19 -16.04
N LEU A 254 4.50 15.38 -16.79
CA LEU A 254 4.24 14.60 -18.00
C LEU A 254 5.38 14.73 -19.01
N HIS A 255 5.86 15.94 -19.26
CA HIS A 255 7.00 16.17 -20.14
C HIS A 255 8.25 15.39 -19.69
N LEU A 256 8.59 15.39 -18.40
CA LEU A 256 9.72 14.60 -17.87
C LEU A 256 9.54 13.10 -18.12
N ILE A 257 8.32 12.58 -17.96
CA ILE A 257 8.05 11.15 -18.21
C ILE A 257 8.19 10.83 -19.70
N GLU A 258 7.73 11.71 -20.59
CA GLU A 258 7.95 11.57 -22.03
C GLU A 258 9.44 11.62 -22.41
N GLU A 259 10.24 12.44 -21.73
CA GLU A 259 11.70 12.49 -21.93
C GLU A 259 12.36 11.15 -21.57
N ILE A 260 11.92 10.49 -20.49
CA ILE A 260 12.40 9.15 -20.13
C ILE A 260 11.97 8.13 -21.17
N TYR A 261 10.71 8.19 -21.62
CA TYR A 261 10.23 7.31 -22.68
C TYR A 261 11.10 7.45 -23.94
N LYS A 262 11.33 8.67 -24.44
CA LYS A 262 12.22 8.92 -25.59
C LYS A 262 13.63 8.39 -25.36
N LEU A 263 14.22 8.67 -24.20
CA LEU A 263 15.55 8.17 -23.84
C LEU A 263 15.64 6.64 -23.87
N SER A 264 14.54 5.94 -23.57
CA SER A 264 14.48 4.48 -23.53
C SER A 264 14.16 3.80 -24.87
N THR A 265 13.53 4.52 -25.81
CA THR A 265 13.02 3.97 -27.08
C THR A 265 13.70 4.52 -28.33
N THR A 266 14.30 5.70 -28.26
CA THR A 266 14.85 6.39 -29.43
C THR A 266 16.38 6.31 -29.40
N PRO A 267 17.02 5.64 -30.39
CA PRO A 267 18.47 5.59 -30.50
C PRO A 267 19.07 7.01 -30.52
N ASP A 268 20.19 7.18 -29.82
CA ASP A 268 20.97 8.43 -29.75
C ASP A 268 20.22 9.67 -29.23
N TYR A 269 19.02 9.50 -28.68
CA TYR A 269 18.27 10.58 -28.07
C TYR A 269 19.02 11.15 -26.86
N LYS A 270 19.13 12.47 -26.81
CA LYS A 270 19.71 13.21 -25.68
C LYS A 270 18.70 14.25 -25.20
N PRO A 271 18.20 14.14 -23.96
CA PRO A 271 17.32 15.16 -23.39
C PRO A 271 18.08 16.48 -23.23
N ASN A 272 17.32 17.56 -23.00
CA ASN A 272 17.90 18.85 -22.65
C ASN A 272 18.87 18.71 -21.46
N LYS A 273 19.96 19.48 -21.45
CA LYS A 273 21.01 19.43 -20.42
C LYS A 273 20.43 19.51 -18.99
N ASN A 274 19.52 20.46 -18.73
CA ASN A 274 18.93 20.62 -17.39
C ASN A 274 18.09 19.40 -17.00
N ILE A 275 17.41 18.79 -17.98
CA ILE A 275 16.59 17.59 -17.74
C ILE A 275 17.49 16.39 -17.42
N LEU A 276 18.59 16.22 -18.18
CA LEU A 276 19.56 15.17 -17.91
C LEU A 276 20.20 15.32 -16.53
N GLU A 277 20.68 16.52 -16.20
CA GLU A 277 21.29 16.81 -14.90
C GLU A 277 20.31 16.57 -13.76
N GLY A 278 19.04 16.93 -13.93
CA GLY A 278 17.97 16.60 -13.00
C GLY A 278 17.77 15.10 -12.83
N PHE A 279 17.73 14.33 -13.92
CA PHE A 279 17.62 12.87 -13.84
C PHE A 279 18.83 12.22 -13.17
N GLU A 280 20.04 12.68 -13.46
CA GLU A 280 21.26 12.14 -12.84
C GLU A 280 21.31 12.48 -11.34
N LYS A 281 20.96 13.73 -10.97
CA LYS A 281 20.87 14.18 -9.58
C LYS A 281 19.90 13.32 -8.77
N LEU A 282 18.80 12.89 -9.37
CA LEU A 282 17.79 12.06 -8.70
C LEU A 282 18.04 10.55 -8.81
N GLY A 283 19.13 10.16 -9.48
CA GLY A 283 19.50 8.75 -9.68
C GLY A 283 18.58 8.00 -10.64
N ILE A 284 17.84 8.72 -11.50
CA ILE A 284 16.99 8.12 -12.54
C ILE A 284 17.87 7.63 -13.71
N THR A 285 18.95 8.34 -14.01
CA THR A 285 19.93 7.99 -15.03
C THR A 285 21.36 8.01 -14.49
N ASN A 286 22.29 7.37 -15.22
CA ASN A 286 23.73 7.55 -15.07
C ASN A 286 24.36 7.64 -16.46
N LYS A 287 24.89 8.81 -16.85
CA LYS A 287 25.50 9.03 -18.17
C LYS A 287 24.57 8.56 -19.29
N TYR A 288 23.34 9.06 -19.29
CA TYR A 288 22.24 8.68 -20.22
C TYR A 288 21.67 7.27 -20.07
N LYS A 289 22.28 6.38 -19.28
CA LYS A 289 21.73 5.05 -19.03
C LYS A 289 20.60 5.13 -18.02
N LEU A 290 19.39 4.75 -18.43
CA LEU A 290 18.22 4.75 -17.57
C LEU A 290 18.30 3.62 -16.51
N LYS A 291 17.92 3.94 -15.27
CA LYS A 291 17.78 2.98 -14.16
C LYS A 291 16.35 2.53 -13.90
N ILE A 292 15.40 3.09 -14.64
CA ILE A 292 14.01 2.65 -14.68
C ILE A 292 13.88 1.53 -15.73
N PRO A 293 13.47 0.30 -15.34
CA PRO A 293 13.22 -0.77 -16.27
C PRO A 293 12.12 -0.41 -17.26
N LEU A 294 12.24 -0.95 -18.48
CA LEU A 294 11.25 -0.83 -19.54
C LEU A 294 10.91 -2.21 -20.10
N ILE A 295 9.61 -2.48 -20.28
CA ILE A 295 9.08 -3.69 -20.91
C ILE A 295 7.92 -3.38 -21.85
N ASP A 296 7.61 -4.33 -22.72
CA ASP A 296 6.39 -4.35 -23.54
C ASP A 296 5.19 -4.85 -22.71
N SER A 297 3.99 -4.37 -22.98
CA SER A 297 2.74 -4.79 -22.32
C SER A 297 2.54 -6.30 -22.35
N LYS A 298 2.94 -6.98 -23.43
CA LYS A 298 2.89 -8.44 -23.57
C LYS A 298 3.83 -9.17 -22.60
N LYS A 299 4.90 -8.50 -22.16
CA LYS A 299 5.89 -9.02 -21.20
C LYS A 299 5.57 -8.66 -19.74
N LEU A 300 4.56 -7.82 -19.48
CA LEU A 300 4.18 -7.48 -18.10
C LEU A 300 3.82 -8.73 -17.29
N LYS A 301 3.14 -9.69 -17.91
CA LYS A 301 2.82 -10.98 -17.30
C LYS A 301 4.07 -11.81 -16.96
N ASP A 302 5.18 -11.61 -17.67
CA ASP A 302 6.41 -12.36 -17.46
C ASP A 302 7.06 -11.98 -16.12
N LEU A 303 6.70 -10.84 -15.51
CA LEU A 303 7.11 -10.52 -14.14
C LEU A 303 6.67 -11.61 -13.15
N ASN A 304 5.60 -12.36 -13.44
CA ASN A 304 5.23 -13.51 -12.62
C ASN A 304 6.33 -14.57 -12.57
N ASN A 305 7.16 -14.72 -13.61
CA ASN A 305 8.28 -15.66 -13.59
C ASN A 305 9.33 -15.29 -12.53
N ILE A 306 9.44 -14.00 -12.17
CA ILE A 306 10.28 -13.56 -11.05
C ILE A 306 9.60 -13.96 -9.72
N CYS A 307 8.29 -13.74 -9.61
CA CYS A 307 7.50 -14.15 -8.44
C CYS A 307 7.62 -15.66 -8.16
N GLU A 308 7.56 -16.49 -9.21
CA GLU A 308 7.70 -17.95 -9.12
C GLU A 308 9.01 -18.40 -8.43
N ALA A 309 10.07 -17.58 -8.46
CA ALA A 309 11.33 -17.92 -7.79
C ALA A 309 11.22 -18.02 -6.27
N THR A 310 10.22 -17.38 -5.66
CA THR A 310 9.98 -17.39 -4.20
C THR A 310 8.61 -17.92 -3.80
N LYS A 311 7.70 -18.07 -4.77
CA LYS A 311 6.27 -18.34 -4.52
C LYS A 311 6.05 -19.52 -3.59
N THR A 312 6.62 -20.68 -3.88
CA THR A 312 6.39 -21.89 -3.08
C THR A 312 6.82 -21.71 -1.62
N ASP A 313 8.00 -21.15 -1.38
CA ASP A 313 8.50 -20.93 -0.02
C ASP A 313 7.67 -19.88 0.72
N LEU A 314 7.24 -18.82 0.02
CA LEU A 314 6.36 -17.80 0.58
C LEU A 314 5.01 -18.39 0.98
N ILE A 315 4.35 -19.16 0.10
CA ILE A 315 3.06 -19.78 0.43
C ILE A 315 3.22 -20.75 1.60
N ASN A 316 4.23 -21.63 1.56
CA ASN A 316 4.53 -22.56 2.66
C ASN A 316 4.79 -21.82 3.98
N TYR A 317 5.46 -20.67 3.95
CA TYR A 317 5.72 -19.85 5.13
C TYR A 317 4.41 -19.40 5.81
N PHE A 318 3.42 -18.96 5.03
CA PHE A 318 2.12 -18.54 5.55
C PHE A 318 1.24 -19.74 5.95
N GLU A 319 1.22 -20.83 5.17
CA GLU A 319 0.43 -22.03 5.47
C GLU A 319 0.87 -22.69 6.78
N THR A 320 2.18 -22.87 6.98
CA THR A 320 2.74 -23.45 8.22
C THR A 320 2.45 -22.61 9.47
N ARG A 321 2.08 -21.34 9.31
CA ARG A 321 1.78 -20.40 10.40
C ARG A 321 0.31 -20.02 10.46
N GLN A 322 -0.59 -20.72 9.77
CA GLN A 322 -2.01 -20.36 9.73
C GLN A 322 -2.64 -20.23 11.12
N THR A 323 -2.30 -21.12 12.06
CA THR A 323 -2.77 -21.06 13.46
C THR A 323 -2.31 -19.79 14.17
N LEU A 324 -1.08 -19.33 13.92
CA LEU A 324 -0.55 -18.10 14.49
C LEU A 324 -1.37 -16.89 14.04
N PHE A 325 -1.62 -16.78 12.72
CA PHE A 325 -2.41 -15.70 12.15
C PHE A 325 -3.86 -15.72 12.63
N LEU A 326 -4.50 -16.90 12.64
CA LEU A 326 -5.87 -17.04 13.12
C LEU A 326 -5.98 -16.63 14.59
N LYS A 327 -5.04 -17.06 15.44
CA LYS A 327 -5.01 -16.67 16.85
C LYS A 327 -4.83 -15.16 17.00
N LYS A 328 -3.94 -14.53 16.22
CA LYS A 328 -3.77 -13.08 16.26
C LYS A 328 -5.06 -12.34 15.86
N TYR A 329 -5.73 -12.78 14.80
CA TYR A 329 -6.99 -12.20 14.34
C TYR A 329 -8.13 -12.34 15.36
N LEU A 330 -8.35 -13.54 15.89
CA LEU A 330 -9.44 -13.80 16.84
C LEU A 330 -9.28 -13.06 18.17
N ASN A 331 -8.05 -12.67 18.53
CA ASN A 331 -7.75 -11.88 19.73
C ASN A 331 -7.63 -10.37 19.44
N SER A 332 -8.06 -9.92 18.26
CA SER A 332 -7.95 -8.52 17.86
C SER A 332 -9.33 -7.86 17.71
N ASN A 333 -9.35 -6.53 17.76
CA ASN A 333 -10.57 -5.74 17.53
C ASN A 333 -11.09 -5.85 16.08
N PHE A 334 -10.29 -6.42 15.16
CA PHE A 334 -10.66 -6.62 13.77
C PHE A 334 -11.73 -7.69 13.55
N VAL A 335 -11.87 -8.66 14.49
CA VAL A 335 -12.76 -9.82 14.32
C VAL A 335 -14.21 -9.42 14.05
N ASP A 336 -14.63 -8.29 14.61
CA ASP A 336 -15.98 -7.78 14.45
C ASP A 336 -16.16 -6.96 13.19
N GLU A 337 -15.12 -6.33 12.68
CA GLU A 337 -15.20 -5.32 11.61
C GLU A 337 -14.87 -5.91 10.26
N VAL A 338 -13.69 -6.49 10.13
CA VAL A 338 -13.14 -6.97 8.85
C VAL A 338 -13.00 -8.49 8.89
N ASN A 339 -13.30 -9.16 7.78
CA ASN A 339 -13.16 -10.61 7.72
C ASN A 339 -11.67 -11.02 7.73
N TYR A 340 -11.38 -12.24 8.18
CA TYR A 340 -10.00 -12.76 8.28
C TYR A 340 -9.22 -12.66 6.97
N LYS A 341 -9.87 -12.85 5.82
CA LYS A 341 -9.20 -12.87 4.51
C LYS A 341 -8.76 -11.49 4.07
N GLU A 342 -9.61 -10.48 4.24
CA GLU A 342 -9.25 -9.08 4.02
C GLU A 342 -8.23 -8.59 5.06
N TRP A 343 -8.37 -8.99 6.32
CA TRP A 343 -7.35 -8.73 7.35
C TRP A 343 -5.99 -9.26 6.92
N MET A 344 -5.90 -10.53 6.49
CA MET A 344 -4.65 -11.15 6.05
C MET A 344 -3.99 -10.45 4.86
N ILE A 345 -4.75 -9.82 3.96
CA ILE A 345 -4.20 -9.04 2.86
C ILE A 345 -3.42 -7.83 3.40
N TRP A 346 -3.98 -7.10 4.36
CA TRP A 346 -3.30 -5.97 4.98
C TRP A 346 -2.12 -6.40 5.85
N ILE A 347 -2.24 -7.53 6.56
CA ILE A 347 -1.12 -8.12 7.30
C ILE A 347 0.04 -8.49 6.37
N TYR A 348 -0.26 -9.11 5.22
CA TYR A 348 0.75 -9.39 4.21
C TYR A 348 1.47 -8.12 3.74
N LYS A 349 0.73 -7.04 3.48
CA LYS A 349 1.29 -5.74 3.07
C LYS A 349 2.28 -5.17 4.11
N MET A 350 1.97 -5.30 5.39
CA MET A 350 2.86 -4.84 6.48
C MET A 350 4.10 -5.73 6.63
N ILE A 351 3.93 -7.05 6.58
CA ILE A 351 5.04 -8.02 6.62
C ILE A 351 6.00 -7.76 5.44
N SER A 352 5.43 -7.59 4.25
CA SER A 352 6.16 -7.27 3.02
C SER A 352 6.95 -5.97 3.16
N ALA A 353 6.32 -4.90 3.65
CA ALA A 353 6.99 -3.63 3.86
C ALA A 353 8.20 -3.75 4.79
N LYS A 354 8.08 -4.53 5.87
CA LYS A 354 9.23 -4.80 6.74
C LYS A 354 10.31 -5.66 6.05
N ALA A 355 9.92 -6.67 5.29
CA ALA A 355 10.87 -7.50 4.54
C ALA A 355 11.70 -6.63 3.58
N ILE A 356 11.04 -5.74 2.84
CA ILE A 356 11.67 -4.77 1.93
C ILE A 356 12.63 -3.85 2.68
N GLN A 357 12.20 -3.27 3.82
CA GLN A 357 13.08 -2.45 4.66
C GLN A 357 14.32 -3.24 5.10
N THR A 358 14.15 -4.49 5.50
CA THR A 358 15.27 -5.36 5.94
C THR A 358 16.25 -5.63 4.78
N LEU A 359 15.75 -5.80 3.56
CA LEU A 359 16.59 -5.98 2.37
C LEU A 359 17.33 -4.68 2.00
N ILE A 360 16.72 -3.51 2.23
CA ILE A 360 17.39 -2.20 2.10
C ILE A 360 18.50 -2.06 3.15
N ASP A 361 18.20 -2.35 4.41
CA ASP A 361 19.16 -2.23 5.53
C ASP A 361 20.37 -3.17 5.34
N LYS A 362 20.15 -4.35 4.76
CA LYS A 362 21.19 -5.31 4.37
C LYS A 362 21.90 -4.96 3.06
N ASN A 363 21.58 -3.83 2.43
CA ASN A 363 22.16 -3.35 1.18
C ASN A 363 21.98 -4.33 -0.01
N ILE A 364 20.94 -5.18 0.05
CA ILE A 364 20.54 -6.09 -1.02
C ILE A 364 19.66 -5.36 -2.04
N ILE A 365 18.77 -4.49 -1.54
CA ILE A 365 18.07 -3.49 -2.36
C ILE A 365 18.91 -2.20 -2.36
N LYS A 366 19.19 -1.67 -3.56
CA LYS A 366 19.74 -0.31 -3.71
C LYS A 366 18.59 0.68 -3.91
N LYS A 367 18.44 1.61 -2.97
CA LYS A 367 17.45 2.70 -3.06
C LYS A 367 18.09 3.96 -3.63
N GLY A 368 17.53 4.49 -4.72
CA GLY A 368 17.85 5.80 -5.26
C GLY A 368 17.13 6.93 -4.50
N ILE A 369 17.39 8.19 -4.90
CA ILE A 369 16.67 9.35 -4.35
C ILE A 369 15.22 9.31 -4.80
N ALA A 370 14.98 9.15 -6.10
CA ALA A 370 13.66 8.89 -6.63
C ALA A 370 13.20 7.45 -6.31
N SER A 371 11.90 7.31 -6.03
CA SER A 371 11.25 6.01 -5.86
C SER A 371 11.32 5.19 -7.16
N PRO A 372 11.41 3.85 -7.06
CA PRO A 372 11.51 2.99 -8.22
C PRO A 372 10.25 3.07 -9.09
N ALA A 373 10.44 2.83 -10.38
CA ALA A 373 9.36 2.79 -11.36
C ALA A 373 9.61 1.71 -12.42
N LEU A 374 8.60 1.46 -13.26
CA LEU A 374 8.64 0.61 -14.44
C LEU A 374 7.85 1.29 -15.55
N ILE A 375 8.40 1.28 -16.77
CA ILE A 375 7.69 1.73 -17.97
C ILE A 375 7.18 0.50 -18.72
N VAL A 376 5.89 0.49 -19.02
CA VAL A 376 5.25 -0.55 -19.82
C VAL A 376 4.76 0.07 -21.12
N ILE A 377 5.42 -0.24 -22.23
CA ILE A 377 5.00 0.22 -23.57
C ILE A 377 3.72 -0.50 -23.95
N LYS A 378 2.74 0.24 -24.49
CA LYS A 378 1.44 -0.32 -24.88
C LYS A 378 1.51 -1.12 -26.17
#